data_AF-A0A482VL46-F1
#
_entry.id   AF-A0A482VL46-F1
#
_cell.length_a   1.000
_cell.length_b   1.000
_cell.length_c   1.000
_cell.angle_alpha   90.00
_cell.angle_beta   90.00
_cell.angle_gamma   90.00
#
_symmetry.space_group_name_H-M   'P 1'
#
loop_
_entity.id
_entity.type
_entity.pdbx_description
1 polymer ?
#
loop_
_entity_poly.entity_id
_entity_poly.type
_entity_poly.pdbx_seq_one_letter_code
_entity_poly.pdbx_strand_id
1 'polypeptide(L)'
;AYVNLGAALISAGRCQEAVSVLRQGSRLDGTGLKDRREHETARVSALLQLGALYSDQGRLQRALAAYREAAYSLPEHYPPQVKQI
;
A
#
# COMPACT_ATOMS: atom_id res chain seq x y z
N ALA A 1 6.71 -4.43 -10.31
CA ALA A 1 7.25 -3.23 -11.00
C ALA A 1 6.82 -1.89 -10.37
N TYR A 2 5.55 -1.69 -10.04
CA TYR A 2 5.02 -0.40 -9.52
C TYR A 2 5.69 0.12 -8.25
N VAL A 3 6.02 -0.77 -7.30
CA VAL A 3 6.66 -0.40 -6.03
C VAL A 3 8.04 0.24 -6.26
N ASN A 4 8.86 -0.38 -7.13
CA ASN A 4 10.20 0.14 -7.44
C ASN A 4 10.14 1.46 -8.23
N LEU A 5 9.18 1.57 -9.16
CA LEU A 5 8.95 2.81 -9.90
C LEU A 5 8.46 3.93 -8.97
N GLY A 6 7.55 3.63 -8.04
CA GLY A 6 7.11 4.57 -7.02
C GLY A 6 8.25 5.08 -6.15
N ALA A 7 9.11 4.18 -5.66
CA ALA A 7 10.29 4.55 -4.88
C ALA A 7 11.25 5.46 -5.66
N ALA A 8 11.52 5.16 -6.93
CA ALA A 8 12.36 6.01 -7.78
C ALA A 8 11.74 7.41 -7.99
N LEU A 9 10.42 7.50 -8.18
CA LEU A 9 9.71 8.78 -8.31
C LEU A 9 9.73 9.59 -7.01
N ILE A 10 9.58 8.94 -5.85
CA ILE A 10 9.73 9.59 -4.54
C ILE A 10 11.13 10.17 -4.40
N SER A 11 12.17 9.39 -4.71
CA SER A 11 13.57 9.84 -4.65
C SER A 11 13.85 11.01 -5.61
N ALA A 12 13.10 11.11 -6.71
CA ALA A 12 13.21 12.20 -7.67
C ALA A 12 12.35 13.43 -7.29
N GLY A 13 11.67 13.43 -6.13
CA GLY A 13 10.75 14.49 -5.71
C GLY A 13 9.43 14.54 -6.49
N ARG A 14 9.17 13.55 -7.37
CA ARG A 14 7.98 13.47 -8.23
C ARG A 14 6.82 12.80 -7.50
N CYS A 15 6.43 13.40 -6.38
CA CYS A 15 5.49 12.81 -5.43
C CYS A 15 4.10 12.53 -6.04
N GLN A 16 3.58 13.40 -6.91
CA GLN A 16 2.27 13.18 -7.52
C GLN A 16 2.26 11.96 -8.46
N GLU A 17 3.35 11.75 -9.19
CA GLU A 17 3.49 10.62 -10.09
C GLU A 17 3.71 9.32 -9.31
N ALA A 18 4.50 9.38 -8.23
CA ALA A 18 4.63 8.26 -7.30
C ALA A 18 3.27 7.83 -6.75
N VAL A 19 2.41 8.77 -6.34
CA VAL A 19 1.04 8.47 -5.89
C VAL A 19 0.25 7.73 -6.98
N SER A 20 0.31 8.21 -8.22
CA SER A 20 -0.43 7.60 -9.33
C SER A 20 0.03 6.16 -9.56
N VAL A 21 1.33 5.94 -9.69
CA VAL A 21 1.95 4.63 -9.95
C VAL A 21 1.66 3.65 -8.82
N LEU A 22 1.88 4.06 -7.56
CA LEU A 22 1.65 3.19 -6.40
C LEU A 22 0.16 2.84 -6.26
N ARG A 23 -0.74 3.78 -6.57
CA ARG A 23 -2.19 3.51 -6.54
C ARG A 23 -2.61 2.51 -7.61
N GLN A 24 -2.04 2.59 -8.81
CA GLN A 24 -2.26 1.57 -9.85
C GLN A 24 -1.75 0.20 -9.38
N GLY A 25 -0.54 0.14 -8.83
CA GLY A 25 0.03 -1.08 -8.26
C GLY A 25 -0.83 -1.70 -7.16
N SER A 26 -1.43 -0.88 -6.30
CA SER A 26 -2.30 -1.33 -5.21
C SER A 26 -3.65 -1.91 -5.66
N ARG A 27 -4.06 -1.67 -6.92
CA ARG A 27 -5.37 -2.03 -7.47
C ARG A 27 -5.34 -3.19 -8.44
N LEU A 28 -4.15 -3.68 -8.78
CA LEU A 28 -4.04 -4.83 -9.67
C LEU A 28 -4.64 -6.03 -8.96
N ASP A 29 -5.60 -6.68 -9.62
CA ASP A 29 -6.15 -7.94 -9.14
C ASP A 29 -5.17 -9.07 -9.47
N GLY A 30 -4.76 -9.80 -8.42
CA GLY A 30 -3.92 -10.99 -8.55
C GLY A 30 -4.73 -12.26 -8.83
N THR A 31 -6.02 -12.13 -9.13
CA THR A 31 -6.92 -13.25 -9.38
C THR A 31 -6.48 -14.01 -10.63
N GLY A 32 -6.03 -15.26 -10.44
CA GLY A 32 -5.55 -16.12 -11.52
C GLY A 32 -4.03 -16.19 -11.69
N LEU A 33 -3.26 -15.47 -10.87
CA LEU A 33 -1.80 -15.58 -10.87
C LEU A 33 -1.33 -16.80 -10.10
N LYS A 34 -0.30 -17.46 -10.65
CA LYS A 34 0.38 -18.60 -10.03
C LYS A 34 0.99 -18.23 -8.67
N ASP A 35 1.43 -16.97 -8.53
CA ASP A 35 2.15 -16.43 -7.37
C ASP A 35 1.36 -15.34 -6.63
N ARG A 36 0.15 -15.70 -6.16
CA ARG A 36 -0.74 -14.79 -5.41
C ARG A 36 -0.06 -14.10 -4.22
N ARG A 37 0.85 -14.79 -3.53
CA ARG A 37 1.57 -14.25 -2.37
C ARG A 37 2.51 -13.11 -2.72
N GLU A 38 3.25 -13.23 -3.82
CA GLU A 38 4.14 -12.15 -4.28
C GLU A 38 3.34 -10.93 -4.70
N HIS A 39 2.17 -11.15 -5.32
CA HIS A 39 1.26 -10.09 -5.70
C HIS A 39 0.66 -9.36 -4.49
N GLU A 40 0.18 -10.10 -3.48
CA GLU A 40 -0.29 -9.51 -2.21
C GLU A 40 0.83 -8.73 -1.50
N THR A 41 2.05 -9.26 -1.50
CA THR A 41 3.23 -8.58 -0.92
C THR A 41 3.55 -7.27 -1.64
N ALA A 42 3.51 -7.27 -2.98
CA ALA A 42 3.71 -6.06 -3.78
C ALA A 42 2.59 -5.03 -3.55
N ARG A 43 1.35 -5.49 -3.42
CA ARG A 43 0.19 -4.64 -3.12
C ARG A 43 0.32 -3.97 -1.76
N VAL A 44 0.63 -4.73 -0.71
CA VAL A 44 0.89 -4.21 0.65
C VAL A 44 2.03 -3.21 0.62
N SER A 45 3.14 -3.52 -0.06
CA SER A 45 4.29 -2.62 -0.17
C SER A 45 3.93 -1.29 -0.85
N ALA A 46 3.10 -1.32 -1.88
CA ALA A 46 2.63 -0.12 -2.56
C ALA A 46 1.77 0.77 -1.63
N LEU A 47 0.89 0.16 -0.83
CA LEU A 47 0.04 0.86 0.13
C LEU A 47 0.86 1.48 1.27
N LEU A 48 1.89 0.79 1.77
CA LEU A 48 2.80 1.33 2.78
C LEU A 48 3.55 2.56 2.28
N GLN A 49 4.08 2.51 1.05
CA GLN A 49 4.76 3.66 0.45
C GLN A 49 3.81 4.83 0.20
N LEU A 50 2.55 4.57 -0.20
CA LEU A 50 1.52 5.60 -0.30
C LEU A 50 1.23 6.25 1.07
N GLY A 51 1.13 5.44 2.12
CA GLY A 51 0.93 5.93 3.48
C GLY A 51 2.08 6.83 3.94
N ALA A 52 3.32 6.42 3.67
CA ALA A 52 4.51 7.20 4.01
C ALA A 52 4.52 8.53 3.26
N LEU A 53 4.28 8.49 1.94
CA LEU A 53 4.25 9.67 1.10
C LEU A 53 3.15 10.67 1.49
N TYR A 54 1.98 10.19 1.90
CA TYR A 54 0.93 11.06 2.42
C TYR A 54 1.27 11.64 3.79
N SER A 55 1.95 10.88 4.65
CA SER A 55 2.41 11.36 5.95
C SER A 55 3.42 12.50 5.80
N ASP A 56 4.38 12.34 4.89
CA ASP A 56 5.39 13.36 4.55
C ASP A 56 4.77 14.66 4.03
N GLN A 57 3.63 14.56 3.33
CA GLN A 57 2.87 15.71 2.84
C GLN A 57 1.90 16.31 3.88
N GLY A 58 1.89 15.82 5.12
CA GLY A 58 0.95 16.24 6.17
C GLY A 58 -0.49 15.75 5.94
N ARG A 59 -0.73 14.83 5.01
CA ARG A 59 -2.06 14.34 4.62
C ARG A 59 -2.46 13.11 5.45
N LEU A 60 -2.50 13.29 6.75
CA LEU A 60 -2.63 12.20 7.74
C LEU A 60 -3.86 11.31 7.52
N GLN A 61 -5.01 11.88 7.13
CA GLN A 61 -6.21 11.08 6.85
C GLN A 61 -6.01 10.09 5.69
N ARG A 62 -5.30 10.50 4.63
CA ARG A 62 -5.00 9.64 3.48
C ARG A 62 -3.94 8.61 3.82
N ALA A 63 -2.95 9.01 4.64
CA ALA A 63 -1.95 8.08 5.15
C ALA A 63 -2.59 6.95 5.96
N LEU A 64 -3.46 7.30 6.91
CA LEU A 64 -4.23 6.35 7.72
C LEU A 64 -5.06 5.38 6.87
N ALA A 65 -5.74 5.90 5.84
CA ALA A 65 -6.51 5.06 4.93
C ALA A 65 -5.62 4.03 4.21
N ALA A 66 -4.48 4.46 3.66
CA ALA A 66 -3.54 3.57 2.98
C ALA A 66 -2.93 2.51 3.91
N TYR A 67 -2.52 2.91 5.13
CA TYR A 67 -1.98 1.97 6.11
C TYR A 67 -3.01 0.95 6.59
N ARG A 68 -4.27 1.38 6.78
CA ARG A 68 -5.36 0.44 7.11
C ARG A 68 -5.57 -0.57 5.99
N GLU A 69 -5.63 -0.13 4.74
CA GLU A 69 -5.78 -1.03 3.60
C GLU A 69 -4.61 -2.03 3.51
N ALA A 70 -3.37 -1.58 3.79
CA ALA A 70 -2.21 -2.45 3.86
C ALA A 70 -2.36 -3.52 4.97
N ALA A 71 -2.82 -3.10 6.15
CA ALA A 71 -3.03 -4.00 7.28
C ALA A 71 -4.13 -5.05 7.03
N TYR A 72 -5.22 -4.66 6.35
CA TYR A 72 -6.29 -5.59 5.94
C TYR A 72 -5.85 -6.56 4.84
N SER A 73 -4.83 -6.19 4.05
CA SER A 73 -4.32 -7.02 2.95
C SER A 73 -3.27 -8.05 3.40
N LEU A 74 -2.74 -7.93 4.62
CA LEU A 74 -1.90 -8.94 5.23
C LEU A 74 -2.81 -10.10 5.70
N PRO A 75 -2.60 -11.35 5.22
CA PRO A 75 -3.40 -12.48 5.67
C PRO A 75 -3.31 -12.63 7.19
N GLU A 76 -4.48 -12.68 7.83
CA GLU A 76 -4.67 -12.63 9.28
C GLU A 76 -3.73 -13.55 10.06
N HIS A 77 -2.87 -12.94 10.87
CA HIS A 77 -2.52 -13.49 12.18
C HIS A 77 -2.84 -12.51 13.31
N TYR A 78 -3.91 -11.73 13.14
CA TYR A 78 -4.43 -10.89 14.21
C TYR A 78 -5.93 -11.13 14.37
N PRO A 79 -6.36 -12.07 15.23
CA PRO A 79 -7.77 -12.19 15.55
C PRO A 79 -8.27 -10.84 16.09
N PRO A 80 -9.47 -10.41 15.70
CA PRO A 80 -10.03 -9.16 16.21
C PRO A 80 -10.18 -9.29 17.72
N GLN A 81 -9.41 -8.52 18.49
CA GLN A 81 -9.68 -8.30 19.90
C GLN A 81 -10.93 -7.42 20.02
N VAL A 82 -12.09 -8.02 19.73
CA VAL A 82 -13.36 -7.43 20.10
C VAL A 82 -13.43 -7.52 21.61
N LYS A 83 -13.24 -6.38 22.26
CA LYS A 83 -13.47 -6.15 23.69
C LYS A 83 -14.91 -6.59 23.96
N GLN A 84 -15.10 -7.78 24.54
CA GLN A 84 -16.40 -8.17 25.08
C GLN A 84 -16.67 -7.26 26.27
N ILE A 85 -17.77 -6.52 26.21
CA ILE A 85 -18.38 -5.80 27.32
C ILE A 85 -19.78 -6.39 27.49
#